data_AF-A0A7M1B861-F1
#
_entry.id   AF-A0A7M1B861-F1
#
_cell.length_a   1.000
_cell.length_b   1.000
_cell.length_c   1.000
_cell.angle_alpha   90.00
_cell.angle_beta   90.00
_cell.angle_gamma   90.00
#
_symmetry.space_group_name_H-M   'P 1'
#
loop_
_entity.id
_entity.type
_entity.pdbx_description
1 polymer ?
#
loop_
_entity_poly.entity_id
_entity_poly.type
_entity_poly.pdbx_seq_one_letter_code
_entity_poly.pdbx_strand_id
1 'polypeptide(L)'
;MMTKTQKILSVLSTLTIGAVGGHHLDDIIEKYNLEVGRYPIQIEYLITDSCLSVNEKPIPYIQYERKLEDCTCALEESEFQYDYTNYKLDENEFLKIFKKSFKECRTVRR
;
A
#
# COMPACT_ATOMS: atom_id res chain seq x y z
N MET A 1 -40.67 -21.52 35.40
CA MET A 1 -39.49 -20.78 35.89
C MET A 1 -38.56 -20.61 34.69
N MET A 2 -38.65 -19.46 34.01
CA MET A 2 -37.96 -19.17 32.74
C MET A 2 -37.05 -17.96 32.99
N THR A 3 -35.75 -18.10 32.73
CA THR A 3 -34.76 -17.04 32.97
C THR A 3 -34.00 -16.67 31.69
N LYS A 4 -34.15 -15.38 31.34
CA LYS A 4 -33.14 -14.44 30.82
C LYS A 4 -32.74 -14.50 29.34
N THR A 5 -33.54 -13.81 28.54
CA THR A 5 -33.16 -12.87 27.46
C THR A 5 -31.68 -12.77 27.04
N GLN A 6 -31.41 -13.15 25.79
CA GLN A 6 -30.60 -12.39 24.82
C GLN A 6 -30.77 -13.03 23.43
N LYS A 7 -31.95 -12.85 22.84
CA LYS A 7 -32.09 -12.77 21.38
C LYS A 7 -31.90 -11.29 21.01
N ILE A 8 -31.62 -11.03 19.72
CA ILE A 8 -31.52 -9.71 19.05
C ILE A 8 -30.09 -9.12 19.20
N LEU A 9 -29.32 -8.72 18.18
CA LEU A 9 -29.58 -7.91 16.97
C LEU A 9 -28.66 -8.37 15.80
N SER A 10 -29.22 -8.67 14.62
CA SER A 10 -29.19 -7.81 13.40
C SER A 10 -27.82 -7.71 12.70
N VAL A 11 -27.62 -8.55 11.67
CA VAL A 11 -26.46 -8.56 10.73
C VAL A 11 -26.75 -7.65 9.51
N LEU A 12 -27.48 -6.54 9.67
CA LEU A 12 -28.01 -5.76 8.53
C LEU A 12 -27.83 -4.24 8.71
N SER A 13 -26.62 -3.79 9.02
CA SER A 13 -26.32 -2.35 9.15
C SER A 13 -25.06 -1.86 8.42
N THR A 14 -24.61 -2.52 7.36
CA THR A 14 -23.49 -2.04 6.51
C THR A 14 -23.85 -1.88 5.02
N LEU A 15 -25.10 -1.51 4.71
CA LEU A 15 -25.49 -1.14 3.34
C LEU A 15 -26.29 0.17 3.24
N THR A 16 -26.19 1.05 4.24
CA THR A 16 -26.91 2.35 4.25
C THR A 16 -26.02 3.58 4.12
N ILE A 17 -24.69 3.43 3.97
CA ILE A 17 -23.79 4.57 3.74
C ILE A 17 -23.84 5.08 2.29
N GLY A 18 -24.39 4.29 1.34
CA GLY A 18 -24.47 4.69 -0.06
C GLY A 18 -25.52 5.77 -0.40
N ALA A 19 -26.51 6.01 0.47
CA ALA A 19 -27.66 6.85 0.11
C ALA A 19 -27.62 8.30 0.65
N VAL A 20 -26.77 8.60 1.64
CA VAL A 20 -26.70 9.95 2.28
C VAL A 20 -25.33 10.62 2.07
N GLY A 21 -24.33 9.90 1.56
CA GLY A 21 -22.92 10.29 1.64
C GLY A 21 -22.37 11.15 0.51
N GLY A 22 -23.16 11.65 -0.45
CA GLY A 22 -22.63 12.38 -1.62
C GLY A 22 -21.84 13.66 -1.30
N HIS A 23 -21.98 14.22 -0.09
CA HIS A 23 -21.30 15.45 0.34
C HIS A 23 -20.14 15.22 1.34
N HIS A 24 -19.91 13.98 1.80
CA HIS A 24 -18.89 13.66 2.80
C HIS A 24 -17.95 12.53 2.34
N LEU A 25 -17.90 12.27 1.03
CA LEU A 25 -16.94 11.31 0.49
C LEU A 25 -15.50 11.77 0.75
N ASP A 26 -15.21 13.07 0.61
CA ASP A 26 -13.87 13.62 0.86
C ASP A 26 -13.39 13.39 2.30
N ASP A 27 -14.26 13.63 3.29
CA ASP A 27 -13.96 13.40 4.71
C ASP A 27 -13.73 11.91 5.03
N ILE A 28 -14.44 11.00 4.35
CA ILE A 28 -14.28 9.54 4.54
C ILE A 28 -13.03 9.05 3.82
N ILE A 29 -12.75 9.56 2.62
CA ILE A 29 -11.55 9.23 1.85
C ILE A 29 -10.30 9.70 2.61
N GLU A 30 -10.32 10.89 3.21
CA GLU A 30 -9.24 11.44 4.03
C GLU A 30 -9.13 10.70 5.39
N LYS A 31 -10.25 10.39 6.04
CA LYS A 31 -10.26 9.69 7.33
C LYS A 31 -9.87 8.21 7.25
N TYR A 32 -10.12 7.56 6.11
CA TYR A 32 -9.87 6.13 5.89
C TYR A 32 -8.79 5.85 4.83
N ASN A 33 -8.13 6.88 4.30
CA ASN A 33 -7.06 6.78 3.29
C ASN A 33 -7.46 5.96 2.04
N LEU A 34 -8.70 6.12 1.60
CA LEU A 34 -9.27 5.34 0.49
C LEU A 34 -8.89 5.92 -0.87
N GLU A 35 -7.58 5.99 -1.19
CA GLU A 35 -6.97 6.36 -2.50
C GLU A 35 -6.40 7.79 -2.68
N VAL A 36 -5.99 8.49 -1.62
CA VAL A 36 -5.18 9.72 -1.72
C VAL A 36 -3.76 9.44 -1.24
N GLY A 37 -2.82 9.25 -2.17
CA GLY A 37 -1.39 9.14 -1.82
C GLY A 37 -0.54 8.19 -2.67
N ARG A 38 -1.16 7.32 -3.50
CA ARG A 38 -0.39 6.49 -4.44
C ARG A 38 0.34 7.34 -5.47
N TYR A 39 1.52 6.88 -5.86
CA TYR A 39 2.26 7.58 -6.89
C TYR A 39 1.54 7.40 -8.23
N PRO A 40 1.78 8.26 -9.23
CA PRO A 40 1.27 8.00 -10.57
C PRO A 40 1.78 6.64 -11.05
N ILE A 41 0.93 5.81 -11.66
CA ILE A 41 1.28 4.44 -12.09
C ILE A 41 2.55 4.38 -12.96
N GLN A 42 2.81 5.44 -13.75
CA GLN A 42 4.04 5.52 -14.54
C GLN A 42 5.29 5.61 -13.66
N ILE A 43 5.21 6.31 -12.52
CA ILE A 43 6.28 6.44 -11.54
C ILE A 43 6.45 5.14 -10.76
N GLU A 44 5.36 4.53 -10.30
CA GLU A 44 5.38 3.21 -9.64
C GLU A 44 6.09 2.16 -10.51
N TYR A 45 5.76 2.13 -11.81
CA TYR A 45 6.40 1.28 -12.80
C TYR A 45 7.90 1.57 -12.94
N LEU A 46 8.30 2.83 -13.08
CA LEU A 46 9.72 3.20 -13.24
C LEU A 46 10.56 2.83 -12.01
N ILE A 47 10.02 3.03 -10.81
CA ILE A 47 10.70 2.66 -9.57
C ILE A 47 10.87 1.13 -9.50
N THR A 48 9.80 0.40 -9.80
CA THR A 48 9.81 -1.07 -9.77
C THR A 48 10.75 -1.64 -10.82
N ASP A 49 10.70 -1.15 -12.05
CA ASP A 49 11.57 -1.56 -13.15
C ASP A 49 13.05 -1.27 -12.83
N SER A 50 13.35 -0.09 -12.31
CA SER A 50 14.70 0.28 -11.86
C SER A 50 15.19 -0.68 -10.77
N CYS A 51 14.34 -1.03 -9.79
CA CYS A 51 14.65 -1.99 -8.74
C CYS A 51 14.97 -3.39 -9.33
N LEU A 52 14.15 -3.87 -10.27
CA LEU A 52 14.34 -5.17 -10.94
C LEU A 52 15.60 -5.21 -11.81
N SER A 53 15.93 -4.12 -12.49
CA SER A 53 16.98 -4.04 -13.51
C SER A 53 18.39 -3.75 -12.95
N VAL A 54 18.58 -3.70 -11.63
CA VAL A 54 19.92 -3.52 -11.01
C VAL A 54 20.92 -4.64 -11.38
N ASN A 55 20.45 -5.82 -11.79
CA ASN A 55 21.34 -6.93 -12.13
C ASN A 55 21.77 -6.83 -13.61
N GLU A 56 23.07 -6.66 -13.87
CA GLU A 56 23.64 -6.62 -15.23
C GLU A 56 23.50 -7.94 -16.01
N LYS A 57 23.18 -9.04 -15.31
CA LYS A 57 23.03 -10.37 -15.90
C LYS A 57 21.60 -10.89 -15.74
N PRO A 58 21.10 -11.67 -16.71
CA PRO A 58 19.82 -12.36 -16.58
C PRO A 58 19.81 -13.23 -15.32
N ILE A 59 18.70 -13.20 -14.58
CA ILE A 59 18.48 -14.02 -13.40
C ILE A 59 17.44 -15.12 -13.70
N PRO A 60 17.50 -16.28 -13.02
CA PRO A 60 16.46 -17.29 -13.13
C PRO A 60 15.08 -16.72 -12.76
N TYR A 61 14.03 -17.21 -13.43
CA TYR A 61 12.65 -16.74 -13.22
C TYR A 61 12.24 -16.70 -11.74
N ILE A 62 12.56 -17.74 -10.96
CA ILE A 62 12.24 -17.79 -9.53
C ILE A 62 12.93 -16.69 -8.70
N GLN A 63 14.11 -16.24 -9.14
CA GLN A 63 14.80 -15.12 -8.50
C GLN A 63 14.19 -13.78 -8.94
N TYR A 64 13.74 -13.69 -10.19
CA TYR A 64 13.03 -12.54 -10.70
C TYR A 64 11.71 -12.33 -9.95
N GLU A 65 10.90 -13.38 -9.80
CA GLU A 65 9.62 -13.34 -9.09
C GLU A 65 9.80 -12.89 -7.64
N ARG A 66 10.78 -13.45 -6.92
CA ARG A 66 11.11 -13.01 -5.55
C ARG A 66 11.58 -11.56 -5.49
N LYS A 67 12.36 -11.13 -6.48
CA LYS A 67 12.83 -9.74 -6.54
C LYS A 67 11.68 -8.78 -6.83
N LEU A 68 10.72 -9.18 -7.67
CA LEU A 68 9.50 -8.44 -7.91
C LEU A 68 8.69 -8.29 -6.62
N GLU A 69 8.47 -9.36 -5.87
CA GLU A 69 7.83 -9.31 -4.55
C GLU A 69 8.55 -8.34 -3.59
N ASP A 70 9.88 -8.46 -3.46
CA ASP A 70 10.68 -7.57 -2.59
C ASP A 70 10.59 -6.10 -3.04
N CYS A 71 10.63 -5.82 -4.34
CA CYS A 71 10.53 -4.47 -4.90
C CYS A 71 9.14 -3.86 -4.71
N THR A 72 8.07 -4.64 -4.96
CA THR A 72 6.68 -4.18 -4.77
C THR A 72 6.41 -3.88 -3.29
N CYS A 73 6.81 -4.78 -2.39
CA CYS A 73 6.70 -4.55 -0.94
C CYS A 73 7.45 -3.28 -0.51
N ALA A 74 8.68 -3.08 -1.02
CA ALA A 74 9.45 -1.89 -0.70
C ALA A 74 8.78 -0.60 -1.21
N LEU A 75 8.15 -0.64 -2.37
CA LEU A 75 7.41 0.49 -2.93
C LEU A 75 6.19 0.83 -2.07
N GLU A 76 5.34 -0.15 -1.75
CA GLU A 76 4.15 0.03 -0.92
C GLU A 76 4.49 0.66 0.45
N GLU A 77 5.51 0.14 1.12
CA GLU A 77 5.97 0.68 2.41
C GLU A 77 6.58 2.09 2.28
N SER A 78 7.20 2.40 1.15
CA SER A 78 7.78 3.72 0.90
C SER A 78 6.70 4.75 0.59
N GLU A 79 5.68 4.39 -0.19
CA GLU A 79 4.54 5.25 -0.49
C GLU A 79 3.72 5.57 0.76
N PHE A 80 3.62 4.60 1.69
CA PHE A 80 2.99 4.82 2.99
C PHE A 80 3.77 5.80 3.87
N GLN A 81 5.11 5.77 3.81
CA GLN A 81 5.98 6.62 4.63
C GLN A 81 6.29 7.98 4.00
N TYR A 82 6.19 8.09 2.67
CA TYR A 82 6.66 9.25 1.92
C TYR A 82 5.76 9.51 0.71
N ASP A 83 4.93 10.55 0.78
CA ASP A 83 4.00 10.89 -0.29
C ASP A 83 4.71 11.38 -1.57
N TYR A 84 3.96 11.37 -2.68
CA TYR A 84 4.49 11.76 -3.99
C TYR A 84 4.93 13.24 -4.08
N THR A 85 4.36 14.13 -3.28
CA THR A 85 4.77 15.54 -3.28
C THR A 85 6.17 15.67 -2.69
N ASN A 86 6.42 14.97 -1.59
CA ASN A 86 7.74 14.92 -0.96
C ASN A 86 8.77 14.17 -1.81
N TYR A 87 8.38 13.07 -2.47
CA TYR A 87 9.22 12.37 -3.46
C TYR A 87 9.80 13.31 -4.53
N LYS A 88 8.97 14.19 -5.09
CA LYS A 88 9.41 15.17 -6.11
C LYS A 88 10.35 16.24 -5.55
N LEU A 89 10.34 16.50 -4.24
CA LEU A 89 11.18 17.51 -3.60
C LEU A 89 12.53 16.92 -3.18
N ASP A 90 12.55 15.69 -2.67
CA ASP A 90 13.78 15.01 -2.23
C ASP A 90 13.76 13.52 -2.55
N GLU A 91 14.17 13.19 -3.77
CA GLU A 91 14.35 11.81 -4.23
C GLU A 91 15.42 11.05 -3.41
N ASN A 92 16.39 11.75 -2.81
CA ASN A 92 17.43 11.09 -2.03
C ASN A 92 16.88 10.56 -0.70
N GLU A 93 15.96 11.29 -0.08
CA GLU A 93 15.26 10.80 1.12
C GLU A 93 14.39 9.60 0.78
N PHE A 94 13.64 9.67 -0.32
CA PHE A 94 12.91 8.51 -0.84
C PHE A 94 13.83 7.29 -1.03
N LEU A 95 15.00 7.46 -1.65
CA LEU A 95 15.95 6.35 -1.85
C LEU A 95 16.46 5.75 -0.53
N LYS A 96 16.59 6.53 0.54
CA LYS A 96 16.95 6.00 1.87
C LYS A 96 15.82 5.16 2.45
N ILE A 97 14.58 5.68 2.38
CA ILE A 97 13.37 5.00 2.83
C ILE A 97 13.20 3.69 2.06
N PHE A 98 13.21 3.74 0.72
CA PHE A 98 13.08 2.59 -0.15
C PHE A 98 14.13 1.52 0.11
N LYS A 99 15.41 1.89 0.28
CA LYS A 99 16.48 0.94 0.61
C LYS A 99 16.29 0.28 1.97
N LYS A 100 15.71 0.99 2.94
CA LYS A 100 15.37 0.45 4.26
C LYS A 100 14.20 -0.53 4.12
N SER A 101 13.10 -0.13 3.52
CA SER A 101 11.92 -0.96 3.27
C SER A 101 12.27 -2.23 2.51
N PHE A 102 13.10 -2.13 1.46
CA PHE A 102 13.57 -3.30 0.70
C PHE A 102 14.33 -4.31 1.55
N LYS A 103 15.17 -3.85 2.49
CA LYS A 103 15.88 -4.77 3.41
C LYS A 103 14.90 -5.46 4.35
N GLU A 104 13.92 -4.73 4.85
CA GLU A 104 12.89 -5.23 5.78
C GLU A 104 11.99 -6.27 5.09
N CYS A 105 11.44 -5.96 3.92
CA CYS A 105 10.65 -6.88 3.09
C CYS A 105 11.40 -8.19 2.83
N ARG A 106 12.66 -8.09 2.41
CA ARG A 106 13.51 -9.26 2.14
C ARG A 106 13.78 -10.12 3.39
N THR A 107 13.81 -9.52 4.58
CA THR A 107 13.97 -10.25 5.84
C THR A 107 12.69 -10.92 6.33
N VAL A 108 11.53 -10.30 6.14
CA VAL A 108 10.22 -10.88 6.51
C VAL A 108 9.90 -12.12 5.67
N ARG A 109 10.34 -12.14 4.41
CA ARG A 109 10.18 -13.28 3.49
C ARG A 109 11.10 -14.48 3.81
N ARG A 110 12.07 -14.34 4.72
CA ARG A 110 13.09 -15.36 5.01
C ARG A 110 12.71 -16.24 6.19
#